data_AF-A0A354Z0K1-F1
#
_entry.id   AF-A0A354Z0K1-F1
#
_cell.length_a   1.000
_cell.length_b   1.000
_cell.length_c   1.000
_cell.angle_alpha   90.00
_cell.angle_beta   90.00
_cell.angle_gamma   90.00
#
_symmetry.space_group_name_H-M   'P 1'
#
loop_
_entity.id
_entity.type
_entity.pdbx_description
1 polymer ?
#
loop_
_entity_poly.entity_id
_entity_poly.type
_entity_poly.pdbx_seq_one_letter_code
_entity_poly.pdbx_strand_id
1 'polypeptide(L)' 'AGRAETFLTQHYHLPSDQIDLPIDYPTAAQMARLNAAIGRRVADGDRAPRWNKGDFFG' A
#
# COMPACT_ATOMS: atom_id res chain seq x y z
N ALA A 1 -22.12 -0.68 -3.26
CA ALA A 1 -20.71 -0.36 -3.05
C ALA A 1 -19.97 -1.63 -2.61
N GLY A 2 -18.74 -1.85 -3.08
CA GLY A 2 -17.87 -2.92 -2.56
C GLY A 2 -17.37 -2.61 -1.15
N ARG A 3 -16.86 -3.59 -0.39
CA ARG A 3 -16.35 -3.36 0.98
C ARG A 3 -15.28 -2.27 1.05
N ALA A 4 -14.35 -2.26 0.10
CA ALA A 4 -13.32 -1.24 0.01
C ALA A 4 -13.90 0.16 -0.25
N GLU A 5 -14.90 0.27 -1.12
CA GLU A 5 -15.57 1.54 -1.41
C GLU A 5 -16.35 2.05 -0.20
N THR A 6 -17.06 1.18 0.52
CA THR A 6 -17.71 1.52 1.79
C THR A 6 -16.71 2.03 2.82
N PHE A 7 -15.59 1.34 3.00
CA PHE A 7 -14.53 1.79 3.92
C PHE A 7 -13.99 3.18 3.53
N LEU A 8 -13.61 3.38 2.26
CA LEU A 8 -13.03 4.63 1.78
C LEU A 8 -14.00 5.82 1.87
N THR A 9 -15.30 5.58 1.76
CA THR A 9 -16.32 6.65 1.77
C THR A 9 -16.92 6.91 3.15
N GLN A 10 -16.90 5.94 4.07
CA GLN A 10 -17.63 6.03 5.34
C GLN A 10 -16.76 5.88 6.59
N HIS A 11 -15.52 5.41 6.46
CA HIS A 11 -14.65 5.11 7.61
C HIS A 11 -13.24 5.70 7.49
N TYR A 12 -12.66 5.74 6.30
CA TYR A 12 -11.28 6.19 6.09
C TYR A 12 -11.04 7.60 6.65
N HIS A 13 -9.97 7.76 7.43
CA HIS A 13 -9.58 9.02 8.10
C HIS A 13 -10.66 9.58 9.05
N LEU A 14 -11.55 8.73 9.58
CA LEU A 14 -12.55 9.10 10.59
C LEU A 14 -12.34 8.32 11.89
N PRO A 15 -12.89 8.79 13.03
CA PRO A 15 -12.86 8.03 14.28
C PRO A 15 -13.53 6.65 14.20
N SER A 16 -14.33 6.37 13.16
CA SER A 16 -14.92 5.06 12.92
C SER A 16 -13.95 4.06 12.27
N ASP A 17 -12.75 4.46 11.87
CA ASP A 17 -11.66 3.59 11.40
C ASP A 17 -11.04 2.83 12.59
N GLN A 18 -11.76 1.83 13.08
CA GLN A 18 -11.43 1.06 14.27
C GLN A 18 -10.97 -0.35 13.91
N ILE A 19 -10.19 -0.97 14.80
CA ILE A 19 -9.55 -2.28 14.59
C ILE A 19 -10.53 -3.46 14.51
N ASP A 20 -11.78 -3.25 14.91
CA ASP A 20 -12.85 -4.23 14.89
C ASP A 20 -13.62 -4.25 13.55
N LEU A 21 -13.32 -3.32 12.63
CA LEU A 21 -13.82 -3.38 11.26
C LEU A 21 -13.24 -4.59 10.50
N PRO A 22 -14.00 -5.21 9.57
CA PRO A 22 -13.51 -6.33 8.79
C PRO A 22 -12.32 -5.96 7.91
N ILE A 23 -11.16 -6.59 8.16
CA ILE A 23 -9.97 -6.45 7.33
C ILE A 23 -10.02 -7.44 6.16
N ASP A 24 -9.77 -6.97 4.94
CA ASP A 24 -9.54 -7.82 3.77
C ASP A 24 -8.10 -8.37 3.79
N TYR A 25 -7.90 -9.43 4.58
CA TYR A 25 -6.61 -10.09 4.73
C TYR A 25 -6.02 -10.66 3.43
N PRO A 26 -6.80 -11.25 2.51
CA PRO A 26 -6.28 -11.64 1.19
C PRO A 26 -5.58 -10.49 0.45
N THR A 27 -6.25 -9.34 0.36
CA THR A 27 -5.66 -8.15 -0.27
C THR A 27 -4.46 -7.63 0.53
N ALA A 28 -4.55 -7.58 1.86
CA ALA A 28 -3.44 -7.15 2.72
C ALA A 28 -2.18 -8.03 2.55
N ALA A 29 -2.36 -9.35 2.47
CA ALA A 29 -1.25 -10.29 2.26
C ALA A 29 -0.62 -10.12 0.86
N GLN A 30 -1.43 -9.86 -0.17
CA GLN A 30 -0.93 -9.56 -1.52
C GLN A 30 -0.10 -8.27 -1.52
N MET A 31 -0.61 -7.20 -0.89
CA MET A 31 0.09 -5.92 -0.78
C MET A 31 1.40 -6.04 0.02
N ALA A 32 1.40 -6.80 1.11
CA ALA A 32 2.61 -7.07 1.89
C ALA A 32 3.69 -7.77 1.05
N ARG A 33 3.32 -8.79 0.27
CA ARG A 33 4.26 -9.49 -0.63
C ARG A 33 4.78 -8.57 -1.73
N LEU A 34 3.91 -7.76 -2.33
CA LEU A 34 4.29 -6.79 -3.36
C LEU A 34 5.31 -5.77 -2.81
N ASN A 35 5.03 -5.15 -1.67
CA ASN A 35 5.92 -4.17 -1.06
C ASN A 35 7.27 -4.78 -0.66
N ALA A 36 7.26 -6.00 -0.12
CA ALA A 36 8.50 -6.73 0.20
C ALA A 36 9.33 -7.02 -1.06
N ALA A 37 8.69 -7.44 -2.16
CA ALA A 37 9.36 -7.69 -3.43
C ALA A 37 9.96 -6.40 -4.03
N ILE A 38 9.24 -5.28 -3.98
CA ILE A 38 9.74 -3.97 -4.42
C ILE A 38 10.95 -3.57 -3.58
N GLY A 39 10.81 -3.58 -2.25
CA GLY A 39 11.88 -3.22 -1.33
C GLY A 39 13.13 -4.08 -1.54
N ARG A 40 12.96 -5.39 -1.70
CA ARG A 40 14.06 -6.31 -1.96
C ARG A 40 14.76 -6.01 -3.29
N ARG A 41 13.99 -5.81 -4.36
CA ARG A 41 14.55 -5.51 -5.69
C ARG A 41 15.32 -4.18 -5.72
N VAL A 42 14.83 -3.19 -4.98
CA VAL A 42 15.51 -1.89 -4.83
C VAL A 42 16.79 -2.02 -4.01
N ALA A 43 16.74 -2.76 -2.90
CA ALA A 43 17.87 -2.93 -1.99
C ALA A 43 19.00 -3.80 -2.57
N ASP A 44 18.66 -4.84 -3.34
CA ASP A 44 19.62 -5.77 -3.96
C ASP A 44 20.23 -5.23 -5.26
N GLY A 45 19.89 -4.00 -5.69
CA GLY A 45 20.43 -3.42 -6.91
C GLY A 45 21.93 -3.08 -6.81
N ASP A 46 22.69 -3.29 -7.89
CA ASP A 46 24.13 -2.98 -7.95
C ASP A 46 24.46 -1.48 -7.70
N ARG A 47 23.45 -0.62 -7.84
CA ARG A 47 23.56 0.82 -7.63
C ARG A 47 22.45 1.29 -6.71
N ALA A 48 22.74 2.32 -5.91
CA ALA A 48 21.75 2.96 -5.08
C ALA A 48 20.55 3.44 -5.93
N PRO A 49 19.31 3.30 -5.42
CA PRO A 49 18.12 3.76 -6.12
C PRO A 49 18.15 5.28 -6.33
N ARG A 50 17.57 5.72 -7.44
CA ARG A 50 17.45 7.13 -7.82
C ARG A 50 16.05 7.37 -8.38
N TRP A 51 15.57 8.60 -8.25
CA TRP A 51 14.39 9.07 -8.97
C TRP A 51 14.70 9.15 -10.49
N ASN A 52 13.71 8.86 -11.34
CA ASN A 52 13.88 8.92 -12.79
C ASN A 52 13.46 10.29 -13.33
N LYS A 53 14.35 10.90 -14.12
CA LYS A 53 14.15 12.23 -14.69
C LYS A 53 12.75 12.40 -15.30
N GLY A 54 11.95 13.29 -14.72
CA GLY A 54 10.59 13.61 -15.16
C GLY A 54 9.48 12.95 -14.34
N ASP A 55 9.82 12.09 -13.38
CA ASP A 55 8.87 11.53 -12.42
C ASP A 55 8.52 12.56 -11.34
N PHE A 56 7.42 12.34 -10.60
CA PHE A 56 6.95 13.23 -9.52
C PHE A 56 8.04 13.57 -8.49
N PHE A 57 8.97 12.65 -8.22
CA PHE A 57 10.06 12.83 -7.26
C PHE A 57 11.42 13.18 -7.89
N GLY A 58 11.56 13.22 -9.22
CA GLY A 58 12.80 13.70 -9.87
C GLY A 58 13.16 13.06 -11.19
#